data_AF-A0A7K1YE81-F1
#
_entry.id   AF-A0A7K1YE81-F1
#
_cell.length_a   1.000
_cell.length_b   1.000
_cell.length_c   1.000
_cell.angle_alpha   90.00
_cell.angle_beta   90.00
_cell.angle_gamma   90.00
#
_symmetry.space_group_name_H-M   'P 1'
#
loop_
_entity.id
_entity.type
_entity.pdbx_description
1 polymer ?
#
loop_
_entity_poly.entity_id
_entity_poly.type
_entity_poly.pdbx_seq_one_letter_code
_entity_poly.pdbx_strand_id
1 'polypeptide(L)'
;MNIRFKLLVAFFLSLNFSSLLAQKIDTSPLDAYWKMVEPLKHGDSLAVDDWNKFLNIEANHIYVDNQGFDKNYLERLRKNIQFVYMPKYDSLLQSRLIAIKKDPASYWMTYKVYVYKEYEKELKNYEKQLSNPSYLDSIYKNAFNWLPRNLQKKDTTVNIQFLGIENDAIAGGGTVIATLWTAYNQDKLKEGILGGHEMHHVLRKGKAFEHVADNENGIMYFLNGVLNEGTADMIDKSYELLHEKELPMEFQFSDFELFQADSIVRQVDTILLDMADSKGEKFKTEKEFRNLIRWTSGHCPGYYMADIIVRNGFKTNMLASIQNPFAFIYLYNKAAARDSQKPPVFSKKSITYIKGMEKKYRPKN
;
A
#
# COMPACT_ATOMS: atom_id res chain seq x y z
N MET A 1 18.51 -29.07 54.93
CA MET A 1 18.54 -28.10 53.81
C MET A 1 17.43 -28.48 52.84
N ASN A 2 16.33 -27.73 52.88
CA ASN A 2 14.99 -28.23 52.54
C ASN A 2 14.74 -28.39 51.04
N ILE A 3 14.27 -29.58 50.64
CA ILE A 3 13.79 -29.95 49.29
C ILE A 3 12.75 -28.95 48.76
N ARG A 4 12.02 -28.26 49.65
CA ARG A 4 11.06 -27.20 49.32
C ARG A 4 11.68 -25.96 48.68
N PHE A 5 12.97 -25.68 48.88
CA PHE A 5 13.64 -24.52 48.26
C PHE A 5 14.10 -24.81 46.81
N LYS A 6 14.34 -26.08 46.47
CA LYS A 6 14.70 -26.49 45.10
C LYS A 6 13.51 -26.53 44.14
N LEU A 7 12.30 -26.81 44.65
CA LEU A 7 11.07 -26.84 43.85
C LEU A 7 10.54 -25.43 43.49
N LEU A 8 10.82 -24.41 44.30
CA LEU A 8 10.40 -23.04 43.99
C LEU A 8 11.23 -22.40 42.86
N VAL A 9 12.52 -22.75 42.74
CA VAL A 9 13.38 -22.27 41.64
C VAL A 9 13.02 -22.95 40.31
N ALA A 10 12.58 -24.22 40.35
CA ALA A 10 12.13 -24.93 39.15
C ALA A 10 10.77 -24.44 38.63
N PHE A 11 9.87 -23.97 39.50
CA PHE A 11 8.55 -23.46 39.09
C PHE A 11 8.59 -22.04 38.50
N PHE A 12 9.62 -21.24 38.84
CA PHE A 12 9.85 -19.93 38.21
C PHE A 12 10.58 -20.00 36.85
N LEU A 13 11.13 -21.17 36.48
CA LEU A 13 11.75 -21.39 35.16
C LEU A 13 10.78 -21.95 34.11
N SER A 14 9.57 -22.37 34.51
CA SER A 14 8.55 -22.92 33.61
C SER A 14 7.43 -21.94 33.23
N LEU A 15 7.47 -20.71 33.72
CA LEU A 15 6.50 -19.65 33.41
C LEU A 15 7.24 -18.49 32.73
N ASN A 16 7.51 -18.64 31.43
CA ASN A 16 7.80 -17.58 30.42
C ASN A 16 8.54 -18.13 29.19
N PHE A 17 8.29 -19.38 28.80
CA PHE A 17 8.53 -19.80 27.41
C PHE A 17 7.24 -19.68 26.62
N SER A 18 6.62 -18.48 26.65
CA SER A 18 5.91 -18.03 25.45
C SER A 18 7.00 -17.96 24.40
N SER A 19 7.10 -18.99 23.57
CA SER A 19 8.04 -19.04 22.46
C SER A 19 8.01 -17.68 21.78
N LEU A 20 9.12 -16.94 21.89
CA LEU A 20 9.45 -15.82 21.02
C LEU A 20 9.57 -16.40 19.61
N LEU A 21 8.44 -16.72 18.99
CA LEU A 21 8.40 -17.07 17.59
C LEU A 21 8.76 -15.79 16.88
N ALA A 22 9.91 -15.81 16.20
CA ALA A 22 10.27 -14.76 15.28
C ALA A 22 9.11 -14.58 14.29
N GLN A 23 8.68 -13.34 14.07
CA GLN A 23 7.70 -13.01 13.05
C GLN A 23 8.15 -13.59 11.72
N LYS A 24 7.20 -14.15 10.96
CA LYS A 24 7.44 -14.77 9.67
C LYS A 24 6.48 -14.20 8.64
N ILE A 25 6.90 -14.31 7.39
CA ILE A 25 6.05 -14.07 6.24
C ILE A 25 5.30 -15.37 5.93
N ASP A 26 3.99 -15.25 5.72
CA ASP A 26 3.11 -16.36 5.35
C ASP A 26 2.93 -16.39 3.82
N THR A 27 3.47 -17.44 3.21
CA THR A 27 3.34 -17.73 1.77
C THR A 27 2.33 -18.85 1.49
N SER A 28 1.58 -19.33 2.48
CA SER A 28 0.59 -20.39 2.28
C SER A 28 -0.49 -20.06 1.22
N PRO A 29 -0.89 -18.80 0.98
CA PRO A 29 -1.78 -18.49 -0.15
C PRO A 29 -1.12 -18.73 -1.52
N LEU A 30 0.20 -18.58 -1.65
CA LEU A 30 0.94 -18.87 -2.88
C LEU A 30 1.03 -20.38 -3.12
N ASP A 31 1.36 -21.16 -2.08
CA ASP A 31 1.30 -22.62 -2.14
C ASP A 31 -0.06 -23.10 -2.63
N ALA A 32 -1.14 -22.51 -2.14
CA ALA A 32 -2.50 -22.82 -2.56
C ALA A 32 -2.77 -22.42 -4.02
N TYR A 33 -2.27 -21.26 -4.46
CA TYR A 33 -2.37 -20.83 -5.86
C TYR A 33 -1.68 -21.83 -6.79
N TRP A 34 -0.44 -22.22 -6.49
CA TRP A 34 0.31 -23.18 -7.31
C TRP A 34 -0.35 -24.55 -7.37
N LYS A 35 -0.86 -25.05 -6.24
CA LYS A 35 -1.63 -26.30 -6.19
C LYS A 35 -2.92 -26.23 -7.00
N MET A 36 -3.59 -25.08 -7.00
CA MET A 36 -4.83 -24.86 -7.75
C MET A 36 -4.59 -24.87 -9.27
N VAL A 37 -3.48 -24.29 -9.75
CA VAL A 37 -3.21 -24.18 -11.21
C VAL A 37 -2.55 -25.42 -11.81
N GLU A 38 -1.90 -26.26 -11.00
CA GLU A 38 -1.14 -27.42 -11.49
C GLU A 38 -1.99 -28.43 -12.31
N PRO A 39 -3.18 -28.87 -11.85
CA PRO A 39 -4.02 -29.79 -12.63
C PRO A 39 -4.47 -29.21 -13.98
N LEU A 40 -4.63 -27.89 -14.06
CA LEU A 40 -5.08 -27.21 -15.27
C LEU A 40 -4.11 -27.40 -16.44
N LYS A 41 -2.81 -27.52 -16.14
CA LYS A 41 -1.74 -27.78 -17.13
C LYS A 41 -1.89 -29.15 -17.80
N HIS A 42 -2.59 -30.08 -17.17
CA HIS A 42 -2.90 -31.41 -17.69
C HIS A 42 -4.27 -31.50 -18.37
N GLY A 43 -4.99 -30.38 -18.46
CA GLY A 43 -6.30 -30.29 -19.11
C GLY A 43 -7.49 -30.40 -18.17
N ASP A 44 -7.27 -30.46 -16.86
CA ASP A 44 -8.35 -30.46 -15.87
C ASP A 44 -9.02 -29.07 -15.78
N SER A 45 -10.29 -29.04 -15.39
CA SER A 45 -11.02 -27.79 -15.16
C SER A 45 -10.91 -27.32 -13.71
N LEU A 46 -10.94 -26.00 -13.50
CA LEU A 46 -11.00 -25.41 -12.16
C LEU A 46 -12.44 -25.44 -11.63
N ALA A 47 -12.75 -26.40 -10.75
CA ALA A 47 -14.05 -26.50 -10.11
C ALA A 47 -14.37 -25.24 -9.29
N VAL A 48 -15.65 -24.88 -9.23
CA VAL A 48 -16.13 -23.71 -8.47
C VAL A 48 -15.82 -23.87 -6.97
N ASP A 49 -15.95 -25.09 -6.44
CA ASP A 49 -15.68 -25.36 -5.03
C ASP A 49 -14.20 -25.18 -4.67
N ASP A 50 -13.28 -25.61 -5.53
CA ASP A 50 -11.84 -25.44 -5.29
C ASP A 50 -11.42 -23.97 -5.41
N TRP A 51 -12.02 -23.24 -6.36
CA TRP A 51 -11.87 -21.78 -6.42
C TRP A 51 -12.37 -21.08 -5.15
N ASN A 52 -13.54 -21.47 -4.64
CA ASN A 52 -14.07 -20.89 -3.41
C ASN A 52 -13.22 -21.23 -2.19
N LYS A 53 -12.68 -22.46 -2.09
CA LYS A 53 -11.72 -22.83 -1.03
C LYS A 53 -10.48 -21.94 -1.08
N PHE A 54 -9.94 -21.69 -2.28
CA PHE A 54 -8.80 -20.80 -2.47
C PHE A 54 -9.12 -19.36 -2.06
N LEU A 55 -10.27 -18.81 -2.46
CA LEU A 55 -10.69 -17.46 -2.05
C LEU A 55 -10.95 -17.33 -0.55
N ASN A 56 -11.38 -18.40 0.11
CA ASN A 56 -11.66 -18.41 1.55
C ASN A 56 -10.41 -18.56 2.43
N ILE A 57 -9.21 -18.67 1.85
CA ILE A 57 -7.96 -18.48 2.61
C ILE A 57 -7.99 -17.06 3.17
N GLU A 58 -7.75 -16.91 4.48
CA GLU A 58 -7.95 -15.65 5.20
C GLU A 58 -7.33 -14.43 4.49
N ALA A 59 -6.06 -14.53 4.06
CA ALA A 59 -5.38 -13.47 3.33
C ALA A 59 -6.07 -13.10 2.00
N ASN A 60 -6.50 -14.12 1.23
CA ASN A 60 -7.20 -13.91 -0.04
C ASN A 60 -8.56 -13.26 0.19
N HIS A 61 -9.28 -13.70 1.23
CA HIS A 61 -10.59 -13.15 1.59
C HIS A 61 -10.48 -11.67 1.99
N ILE A 62 -9.54 -11.34 2.88
CA ILE A 62 -9.26 -9.96 3.30
C ILE A 62 -8.94 -9.09 2.09
N TYR A 63 -8.08 -9.57 1.19
CA TYR A 63 -7.69 -8.83 0.00
C TYR A 63 -8.86 -8.61 -0.97
N VAL A 64 -9.64 -9.65 -1.25
CA VAL A 64 -10.82 -9.60 -2.13
C VAL A 64 -11.87 -8.62 -1.62
N ASP A 65 -12.15 -8.65 -0.30
CA ASP A 65 -13.09 -7.74 0.34
C ASP A 65 -12.60 -6.29 0.30
N ASN A 66 -11.31 -6.06 0.59
CA ASN A 66 -10.71 -4.73 0.56
C ASN A 66 -10.79 -4.10 -0.84
N GLN A 67 -10.49 -4.88 -1.87
CA GLN A 67 -10.53 -4.45 -3.25
C GLN A 67 -11.96 -4.31 -3.81
N GLY A 68 -12.97 -4.75 -3.06
CA GLY A 68 -14.37 -4.66 -3.46
C GLY A 68 -14.71 -5.51 -4.68
N PHE A 69 -14.02 -6.63 -4.88
CA PHE A 69 -14.26 -7.49 -6.03
C PHE A 69 -15.61 -8.19 -5.94
N ASP A 70 -16.47 -7.95 -6.93
CA ASP A 70 -17.77 -8.59 -7.00
C ASP A 70 -17.69 -10.04 -7.51
N LYS A 71 -18.80 -10.79 -7.35
CA LYS A 71 -18.89 -12.18 -7.82
C LYS A 71 -18.60 -12.32 -9.32
N ASN A 72 -18.98 -11.32 -10.12
CA ASN A 72 -18.77 -11.34 -11.56
C ASN A 72 -17.28 -11.21 -11.90
N TYR A 73 -16.56 -10.36 -11.18
CA TYR A 73 -15.13 -10.17 -11.29
C TYR A 73 -14.38 -11.46 -10.98
N LEU A 74 -14.68 -12.06 -9.82
CA LEU A 74 -14.05 -13.29 -9.35
C LEU A 74 -14.31 -14.46 -10.32
N GLU A 75 -15.52 -14.55 -10.88
CA GLU A 75 -15.85 -15.56 -11.88
C GLU A 75 -15.12 -15.34 -13.21
N ARG A 76 -14.93 -14.08 -13.65
CA ARG A 76 -14.10 -13.76 -14.83
C ARG A 76 -12.64 -14.11 -14.58
N LEU A 77 -12.12 -13.85 -13.38
CA LEU A 77 -10.76 -14.20 -13.00
C LEU A 77 -10.55 -15.72 -13.03
N ARG A 78 -11.43 -16.50 -12.39
CA ARG A 78 -11.42 -17.97 -12.41
C ARG A 78 -11.41 -18.54 -13.84
N LYS A 79 -12.23 -17.97 -14.73
CA LYS A 79 -12.27 -18.36 -16.14
C LYS A 79 -10.98 -17.99 -16.88
N ASN A 80 -10.35 -16.85 -16.57
CA ASN A 80 -9.07 -16.49 -17.16
C ASN A 80 -7.93 -17.39 -16.68
N ILE A 81 -7.95 -17.84 -15.42
CA ILE A 81 -7.01 -18.86 -14.90
C ILE A 81 -7.09 -20.14 -15.74
N GLN A 82 -8.29 -20.68 -15.96
CA GLN A 82 -8.47 -21.84 -16.84
C GLN A 82 -8.03 -21.55 -18.29
N PHE A 83 -8.42 -20.41 -18.84
CA PHE A 83 -8.06 -20.01 -20.20
C PHE A 83 -6.54 -19.97 -20.41
N VAL A 84 -5.80 -19.44 -19.44
CA VAL A 84 -4.34 -19.30 -19.53
C VAL A 84 -3.62 -20.63 -19.32
N TYR A 85 -4.04 -21.47 -18.38
CA TYR A 85 -3.28 -22.67 -18.01
C TYR A 85 -3.65 -23.93 -18.81
N MET A 86 -4.87 -24.06 -19.35
CA MET A 86 -5.30 -25.29 -20.02
C MET A 86 -4.79 -25.41 -21.48
N PRO A 87 -4.18 -26.55 -21.88
CA PRO A 87 -3.64 -26.74 -23.22
C PRO A 87 -4.66 -26.56 -24.36
N LYS A 88 -5.93 -26.91 -24.12
CA LYS A 88 -7.00 -26.79 -25.13
C LYS A 88 -7.24 -25.36 -25.62
N TYR A 89 -6.76 -24.35 -24.88
CA TYR A 89 -6.87 -22.94 -25.24
C TYR A 89 -5.58 -22.35 -25.83
N ASP A 90 -4.49 -23.12 -25.96
CA ASP A 90 -3.17 -22.60 -26.31
C ASP A 90 -3.16 -21.80 -27.63
N SER A 91 -3.82 -22.29 -28.68
CA SER A 91 -3.88 -21.56 -29.96
C SER A 91 -4.55 -20.18 -29.82
N LEU A 92 -5.60 -20.08 -29.01
CA LEU A 92 -6.30 -18.82 -28.75
C LEU A 92 -5.51 -17.93 -27.77
N LEU A 93 -4.80 -18.52 -26.80
CA LEU A 93 -3.89 -17.79 -25.93
C LEU A 93 -2.78 -17.14 -26.76
N GLN A 94 -2.11 -17.89 -27.64
CA GLN A 94 -1.03 -17.36 -28.48
C GLN A 94 -1.48 -16.19 -29.36
N SER A 95 -2.70 -16.21 -29.89
CA SER A 95 -3.23 -15.07 -30.66
C SER A 95 -3.47 -13.83 -29.79
N ARG A 96 -3.94 -14.00 -28.54
CA ARG A 96 -4.04 -12.88 -27.57
C ARG A 96 -2.67 -12.36 -27.15
N LEU A 97 -1.67 -13.22 -27.00
CA LEU A 97 -0.32 -12.81 -26.64
C LEU A 97 0.32 -11.87 -27.67
N ILE A 98 -0.03 -11.98 -28.96
CA ILE A 98 0.41 -11.02 -29.98
C ILE A 98 -0.12 -9.61 -29.67
N ALA A 99 -1.37 -9.48 -29.21
CA ALA A 99 -1.94 -8.19 -28.82
C ALA A 99 -1.36 -7.70 -27.49
N ILE A 100 -1.27 -8.57 -26.47
CA ILE A 100 -0.69 -8.26 -25.16
C ILE A 100 0.75 -7.73 -25.27
N LYS A 101 1.56 -8.29 -26.17
CA LYS A 101 2.94 -7.81 -26.42
C LYS A 101 3.01 -6.39 -26.95
N LYS A 102 1.95 -5.91 -27.64
CA LYS A 102 1.85 -4.53 -28.11
C LYS A 102 1.26 -3.63 -27.03
N ASP A 103 0.25 -4.14 -26.34
CA ASP A 103 -0.47 -3.44 -25.29
C ASP A 103 -1.11 -4.46 -24.32
N PRO A 104 -0.56 -4.62 -23.10
CA PRO A 104 -1.12 -5.48 -22.05
C PRO A 104 -2.58 -5.17 -21.70
N ALA A 105 -3.05 -3.92 -21.87
CA ALA A 105 -4.42 -3.54 -21.57
C ALA A 105 -5.44 -4.19 -22.52
N SER A 106 -5.04 -4.56 -23.74
CA SER A 106 -5.89 -5.20 -24.75
C SER A 106 -6.56 -6.49 -24.26
N TYR A 107 -5.91 -7.22 -23.33
CA TYR A 107 -6.48 -8.39 -22.66
C TYR A 107 -6.08 -8.42 -21.18
N TRP A 108 -6.33 -7.33 -20.47
CA TRP A 108 -5.83 -7.09 -19.11
C TRP A 108 -5.98 -8.28 -18.14
N MET A 109 -7.18 -8.88 -18.04
CA MET A 109 -7.40 -10.03 -17.14
C MET A 109 -6.60 -11.28 -17.56
N THR A 110 -6.45 -11.51 -18.87
CA THR A 110 -5.61 -12.60 -19.38
C THR A 110 -4.14 -12.32 -19.07
N TYR A 111 -3.69 -11.09 -19.27
CA TYR A 111 -2.31 -10.67 -18.99
C TYR A 111 -1.93 -10.89 -17.52
N LYS A 112 -2.75 -10.42 -16.57
CA LYS A 112 -2.52 -10.58 -15.12
C LYS A 112 -2.35 -12.03 -14.70
N VAL A 113 -3.06 -12.96 -15.33
CA VAL A 113 -2.91 -14.40 -15.05
C VAL A 113 -1.70 -14.97 -15.81
N TYR A 114 -1.49 -14.52 -17.05
CA TYR A 114 -0.42 -15.01 -17.91
C TYR A 114 0.98 -14.73 -17.35
N VAL A 115 1.21 -13.60 -16.70
CA VAL A 115 2.52 -13.31 -16.08
C VAL A 115 2.89 -14.35 -15.01
N TYR A 116 1.92 -14.91 -14.28
CA TYR A 116 2.18 -15.99 -13.33
C TYR A 116 2.55 -17.32 -14.03
N LYS A 117 1.96 -17.61 -15.20
CA LYS A 117 2.30 -18.79 -16.01
C LYS A 117 3.67 -18.63 -16.67
N GLU A 118 3.94 -17.47 -17.26
CA GLU A 118 5.17 -17.18 -18.00
C GLU A 118 6.39 -17.17 -17.09
N TYR A 119 6.27 -16.56 -15.90
CA TYR A 119 7.36 -16.41 -14.94
C TYR A 119 7.26 -17.40 -13.77
N GLU A 120 6.56 -18.53 -13.94
CA GLU A 120 6.25 -19.44 -12.83
C GLU A 120 7.50 -19.90 -12.06
N LYS A 121 8.58 -20.22 -12.80
CA LYS A 121 9.83 -20.70 -12.20
C LYS A 121 10.51 -19.62 -11.36
N GLU A 122 10.58 -18.40 -11.90
CA GLU A 122 11.15 -17.23 -11.25
C GLU A 122 10.35 -16.87 -10.01
N LEU A 123 9.03 -16.85 -10.11
CA LEU A 123 8.12 -16.52 -9.02
C LEU A 123 8.18 -17.56 -7.89
N LYS A 124 8.23 -18.87 -8.20
CA LYS A 124 8.45 -19.92 -7.20
C LYS A 124 9.83 -19.85 -6.55
N ASN A 125 10.85 -19.35 -7.25
CA ASN A 125 12.17 -19.13 -6.65
C ASN A 125 12.17 -17.90 -5.74
N TYR A 126 11.50 -16.83 -6.16
CA TYR A 126 11.34 -15.62 -5.36
C TYR A 126 10.52 -15.89 -4.09
N GLU A 127 9.45 -16.69 -4.16
CA GLU A 127 8.68 -17.14 -3.00
C GLU A 127 9.57 -17.81 -1.92
N LYS A 128 10.55 -18.62 -2.33
CA LYS A 128 11.52 -19.22 -1.38
C LYS A 128 12.39 -18.16 -0.71
N GLN A 129 12.69 -17.06 -1.40
CA GLN A 129 13.46 -15.93 -0.83
C GLN A 129 12.64 -15.17 0.21
N LEU A 130 11.31 -15.05 0.04
CA LEU A 130 10.42 -14.42 1.03
C LEU A 130 10.47 -15.11 2.40
N SER A 131 10.79 -16.41 2.43
CA SER A 131 10.96 -17.17 3.67
C SER A 131 12.28 -16.89 4.40
N ASN A 132 13.22 -16.17 3.79
CA ASN A 132 14.49 -15.80 4.42
C ASN A 132 14.26 -14.67 5.46
N PRO A 133 14.68 -14.83 6.72
CA PRO A 133 14.55 -13.78 7.74
C PRO A 133 15.14 -12.42 7.33
N SER A 134 16.18 -12.40 6.48
CA SER A 134 16.77 -11.14 5.99
C SER A 134 15.80 -10.31 5.15
N TYR A 135 14.84 -10.96 4.49
CA TYR A 135 13.81 -10.28 3.71
C TYR A 135 12.85 -9.50 4.61
N LEU A 136 12.45 -10.07 5.75
CA LEU A 136 11.68 -9.32 6.75
C LEU A 136 12.47 -8.14 7.32
N ASP A 137 13.79 -8.31 7.50
CA ASP A 137 14.65 -7.21 7.92
C ASP A 137 14.74 -6.09 6.88
N SER A 138 14.71 -6.40 5.58
CA SER A 138 14.71 -5.39 4.51
C SER A 138 13.42 -4.57 4.49
N ILE A 139 12.25 -5.22 4.69
CA ILE A 139 10.95 -4.56 4.89
C ILE A 139 11.03 -3.51 6.01
N TYR A 140 11.46 -3.93 7.21
CA TYR A 140 11.57 -3.03 8.35
C TYR A 140 12.59 -1.92 8.12
N LYS A 141 13.74 -2.25 7.52
CA LYS A 141 14.78 -1.26 7.20
C LYS A 141 14.23 -0.19 6.25
N ASN A 142 13.47 -0.58 5.23
CA ASN A 142 12.87 0.35 4.27
C ASN A 142 11.85 1.28 4.96
N ALA A 143 10.95 0.73 5.78
CA ALA A 143 10.00 1.52 6.56
C ALA A 143 10.70 2.47 7.55
N PHE A 144 11.70 1.98 8.30
CA PHE A 144 12.42 2.76 9.31
C PHE A 144 13.16 3.97 8.73
N ASN A 145 13.63 3.90 7.47
CA ASN A 145 14.26 5.03 6.79
C ASN A 145 13.34 6.25 6.58
N TRP A 146 12.03 6.03 6.71
CA TRP A 146 10.97 7.04 6.60
C TRP A 146 10.18 7.20 7.90
N LEU A 147 10.75 6.79 9.03
CA LEU A 147 10.18 7.00 10.36
C LEU A 147 11.19 7.68 11.30
N PRO A 148 10.72 8.52 12.24
CA PRO A 148 11.57 9.03 13.30
C PRO A 148 11.98 7.90 14.27
N ARG A 149 13.13 8.03 14.93
CA ARG A 149 13.72 6.99 15.79
C ARG A 149 12.76 6.40 16.84
N ASN A 150 11.87 7.21 17.40
CA ASN A 150 10.90 6.76 18.40
C ASN A 150 9.84 5.79 17.84
N LEU A 151 9.61 5.78 16.53
CA LEU A 151 8.69 4.88 15.82
C LEU A 151 9.39 3.71 15.12
N GLN A 152 10.73 3.65 15.14
CA GLN A 152 11.51 2.55 14.58
C GLN A 152 11.52 1.33 15.51
N LYS A 153 10.34 0.72 15.69
CA LYS A 153 10.15 -0.48 16.50
C LYS A 153 9.42 -1.53 15.66
N LYS A 154 9.92 -2.77 15.66
CA LYS A 154 9.21 -3.86 14.98
C LYS A 154 7.87 -4.10 15.66
N ASP A 155 6.83 -4.30 14.87
CA ASP A 155 5.54 -4.77 15.34
C ASP A 155 5.38 -6.22 14.94
N THR A 156 5.73 -7.12 15.86
CA THR A 156 5.72 -8.57 15.64
C THR A 156 4.31 -9.16 15.61
N THR A 157 3.27 -8.35 15.85
CA THR A 157 1.87 -8.79 15.78
C THR A 157 1.30 -8.68 14.37
N VAL A 158 2.03 -8.03 13.45
CA VAL A 158 1.60 -7.85 12.06
C VAL A 158 1.74 -9.15 11.28
N ASN A 159 0.66 -9.59 10.66
CA ASN A 159 0.68 -10.68 9.70
C ASN A 159 1.14 -10.15 8.34
N ILE A 160 2.19 -10.73 7.77
CA ILE A 160 2.70 -10.32 6.45
C ILE A 160 2.50 -11.49 5.50
N GLN A 161 1.71 -11.28 4.46
CA GLN A 161 1.23 -12.34 3.57
C GLN A 161 1.47 -11.99 2.12
N PHE A 162 1.80 -13.01 1.33
CA PHE A 162 1.92 -12.88 -0.11
C PHE A 162 0.90 -13.77 -0.81
N LEU A 163 0.31 -13.27 -1.91
CA LEU A 163 -0.75 -13.97 -2.62
C LEU A 163 -0.59 -13.94 -4.15
N GLY A 164 -1.23 -14.91 -4.80
CA GLY A 164 -1.13 -15.19 -6.24
C GLY A 164 -2.32 -14.67 -7.06
N ILE A 165 -2.91 -13.56 -6.64
CA ILE A 165 -4.09 -12.96 -7.28
C ILE A 165 -3.79 -11.48 -7.48
N GLU A 166 -4.08 -10.92 -8.65
CA GLU A 166 -3.90 -9.48 -8.93
C GLU A 166 -2.46 -8.97 -8.76
N ASN A 167 -2.31 -7.65 -8.88
CA ASN A 167 -1.05 -6.91 -8.94
C ASN A 167 -1.11 -5.66 -8.02
N ASP A 168 -1.35 -5.82 -6.72
CA ASP A 168 -1.42 -4.70 -5.75
C ASP A 168 -0.78 -5.06 -4.40
N ALA A 169 -0.90 -4.16 -3.42
CA ALA A 169 -0.67 -4.43 -2.01
C ALA A 169 -1.66 -3.64 -1.13
N ILE A 170 -1.87 -4.11 0.10
CA ILE A 170 -2.71 -3.44 1.10
C ILE A 170 -2.10 -3.56 2.50
N ALA A 171 -2.32 -2.54 3.33
CA ALA A 171 -2.04 -2.56 4.75
C ALA A 171 -3.26 -2.11 5.57
N GLY A 172 -3.55 -2.83 6.66
CA GLY A 172 -4.64 -2.47 7.57
C GLY A 172 -4.97 -3.58 8.55
N GLY A 173 -5.56 -3.22 9.70
CA GLY A 173 -6.09 -4.19 10.67
C GLY A 173 -5.06 -5.18 11.23
N GLY A 174 -3.77 -4.81 11.29
CA GLY A 174 -2.70 -5.72 11.71
C GLY A 174 -2.19 -6.66 10.62
N THR A 175 -2.53 -6.40 9.35
CA THR A 175 -2.09 -7.21 8.21
C THR A 175 -1.42 -6.34 7.15
N VAL A 176 -0.40 -6.90 6.51
CA VAL A 176 0.22 -6.42 5.28
C VAL A 176 0.09 -7.54 4.25
N ILE A 177 -0.55 -7.27 3.12
CA ILE A 177 -0.74 -8.23 2.05
C ILE A 177 -0.15 -7.66 0.77
N ALA A 178 0.72 -8.42 0.10
CA ALA A 178 1.27 -8.04 -1.20
C ALA A 178 1.04 -9.15 -2.22
N THR A 179 0.84 -8.77 -3.47
CA THR A 179 0.79 -9.73 -4.57
C THR A 179 2.21 -10.12 -5.01
N LEU A 180 2.41 -11.40 -5.35
CA LEU A 180 3.74 -11.91 -5.68
C LEU A 180 4.34 -11.23 -6.91
N TRP A 181 3.52 -10.95 -7.94
CA TRP A 181 3.98 -10.31 -9.16
C TRP A 181 4.46 -8.86 -8.92
N THR A 182 3.73 -8.07 -8.13
CA THR A 182 4.14 -6.69 -7.80
C THR A 182 5.42 -6.71 -6.98
N ALA A 183 5.47 -7.49 -5.90
CA ALA A 183 6.65 -7.57 -5.05
C ALA A 183 7.90 -8.04 -5.81
N TYR A 184 7.76 -9.08 -6.65
CA TYR A 184 8.85 -9.59 -7.48
C TYR A 184 9.44 -8.52 -8.41
N ASN A 185 8.60 -7.68 -9.01
CA ASN A 185 9.09 -6.65 -9.92
C ASN A 185 9.70 -5.45 -9.19
N GLN A 186 9.08 -5.00 -8.10
CA GLN A 186 9.62 -3.88 -7.32
C GLN A 186 10.92 -4.25 -6.60
N ASP A 187 11.06 -5.50 -6.13
CA ASP A 187 12.27 -5.93 -5.43
C ASP A 187 13.52 -6.03 -6.32
N LYS A 188 13.35 -6.06 -7.65
CA LYS A 188 14.47 -5.89 -8.59
C LYS A 188 15.13 -4.53 -8.44
N LEU A 189 14.37 -3.51 -8.04
CA LEU A 189 14.89 -2.16 -7.78
C LEU A 189 15.54 -2.11 -6.40
N LYS A 190 14.88 -2.69 -5.39
CA LYS A 190 15.38 -2.75 -4.02
C LYS A 190 14.61 -3.78 -3.22
N GLU A 191 15.32 -4.73 -2.60
CA GLU A 191 14.70 -5.79 -1.81
C GLU A 191 13.79 -5.25 -0.68
N GLY A 192 12.57 -5.78 -0.59
CA GLY A 192 11.58 -5.50 0.45
C GLY A 192 10.96 -4.10 0.34
N ILE A 193 10.99 -3.48 -0.84
CA ILE A 193 10.59 -2.07 -0.99
C ILE A 193 9.08 -1.88 -0.85
N LEU A 194 8.28 -2.74 -1.50
CA LEU A 194 6.82 -2.77 -1.39
C LEU A 194 6.39 -3.04 0.06
N GLY A 195 6.94 -4.11 0.64
CA GLY A 195 6.63 -4.43 2.03
C GLY A 195 7.04 -3.31 2.99
N GLY A 196 8.11 -2.58 2.67
CA GLY A 196 8.53 -1.38 3.42
C GLY A 196 7.49 -0.26 3.35
N HIS A 197 6.91 -0.01 2.17
CA HIS A 197 5.80 0.93 1.97
C HIS A 197 4.60 0.56 2.86
N GLU A 198 4.13 -0.69 2.74
CA GLU A 198 2.97 -1.15 3.52
C GLU A 198 3.21 -1.17 5.02
N MET A 199 4.40 -1.63 5.44
CA MET A 199 4.81 -1.63 6.84
C MET A 199 4.92 -0.21 7.40
N HIS A 200 5.23 0.80 6.58
CA HIS A 200 5.24 2.19 7.02
C HIS A 200 3.84 2.65 7.47
N HIS A 201 2.76 2.27 6.78
CA HIS A 201 1.40 2.60 7.24
C HIS A 201 1.11 2.05 8.64
N VAL A 202 1.55 0.82 8.91
CA VAL A 202 1.38 0.17 10.22
C VAL A 202 2.20 0.89 11.31
N LEU A 203 3.47 1.17 11.03
CA LEU A 203 4.41 1.69 12.01
C LEU A 203 4.27 3.19 12.27
N ARG A 204 3.81 3.96 11.27
CA ARG A 204 3.63 5.41 11.39
C ARG A 204 2.64 5.76 12.50
N LYS A 205 1.62 4.92 12.74
CA LYS A 205 0.58 5.12 13.77
C LYS A 205 0.01 6.54 13.71
N GLY A 206 -0.66 6.86 12.60
CA GLY A 206 -1.27 8.17 12.39
C GLY A 206 -2.15 8.61 13.57
N LYS A 207 -2.21 9.92 13.84
CA LYS A 207 -3.09 10.43 14.89
C LYS A 207 -4.54 10.31 14.46
N ALA A 208 -5.36 9.68 15.30
CA ALA A 208 -6.81 9.76 15.18
C ALA A 208 -7.27 11.15 15.65
N PHE A 209 -8.16 11.77 14.88
CA PHE A 209 -8.85 13.00 15.26
C PHE A 209 -10.31 12.63 15.56
N GLU A 210 -10.69 12.73 16.83
CA GLU A 210 -12.04 12.40 17.28
C GLU A 210 -12.98 13.60 17.13
N HIS A 211 -14.27 13.32 16.98
CA HIS A 211 -15.34 14.33 16.92
C HIS A 211 -15.14 15.41 15.85
N VAL A 212 -14.62 15.02 14.68
CA VAL A 212 -14.53 15.90 13.51
C VAL A 212 -15.94 16.29 13.08
N ALA A 213 -16.17 17.59 12.92
CA ALA A 213 -17.45 18.12 12.48
C ALA A 213 -17.76 17.64 11.06
N ASP A 214 -19.04 17.39 10.77
CA ASP A 214 -19.46 16.80 9.49
C ASP A 214 -19.00 17.60 8.27
N ASN A 215 -19.02 18.93 8.37
CA ASN A 215 -18.56 19.84 7.32
C ASN A 215 -17.02 19.86 7.13
N GLU A 216 -16.27 19.23 8.02
CA GLU A 216 -14.82 19.15 8.02
C GLU A 216 -14.31 17.71 7.79
N ASN A 217 -15.19 16.71 7.74
CA ASN A 217 -14.83 15.31 7.49
C ASN A 217 -14.14 15.10 6.15
N GLY A 218 -14.63 15.72 5.08
CA GLY A 218 -14.05 15.57 3.74
C GLY A 218 -12.61 16.10 3.65
N ILE A 219 -12.36 17.30 4.21
CA ILE A 219 -11.00 17.86 4.23
C ILE A 219 -10.10 17.06 5.18
N MET A 220 -10.61 16.56 6.31
CA MET A 220 -9.84 15.70 7.21
C MET A 220 -9.43 14.39 6.53
N TYR A 221 -10.32 13.78 5.72
CA TYR A 221 -9.99 12.63 4.90
C TYR A 221 -8.82 12.95 3.96
N PHE A 222 -8.91 14.05 3.21
CA PHE A 222 -7.84 14.49 2.30
C PHE A 222 -6.51 14.67 3.04
N LEU A 223 -6.51 15.42 4.15
CA LEU A 223 -5.32 15.72 4.95
C LEU A 223 -4.63 14.45 5.46
N ASN A 224 -5.41 13.47 5.93
CA ASN A 224 -4.86 12.19 6.38
C ASN A 224 -4.34 11.35 5.21
N GLY A 225 -5.08 11.27 4.10
CA GLY A 225 -4.70 10.48 2.92
C GLY A 225 -3.39 10.95 2.31
N VAL A 226 -3.26 12.25 2.02
CA VAL A 226 -2.03 12.78 1.36
C VAL A 226 -0.78 12.65 2.21
N LEU A 227 -0.89 12.72 3.54
CA LEU A 227 0.23 12.41 4.43
C LEU A 227 0.49 10.90 4.46
N ASN A 228 -0.56 10.07 4.59
CA ASN A 228 -0.43 8.63 4.73
C ASN A 228 0.30 8.01 3.54
N GLU A 229 -0.20 8.26 2.34
CA GLU A 229 0.38 7.74 1.10
C GLU A 229 1.66 8.49 0.75
N GLY A 230 1.61 9.83 0.73
CA GLY A 230 2.75 10.61 0.26
C GLY A 230 4.06 10.35 1.01
N THR A 231 4.00 9.96 2.29
CA THR A 231 5.22 9.59 3.03
C THR A 231 5.62 8.12 2.88
N ALA A 232 4.66 7.22 2.60
CA ALA A 232 4.93 5.85 2.23
C ALA A 232 5.54 5.78 0.82
N ASP A 233 5.02 6.56 -0.13
CA ASP A 233 5.49 6.69 -1.52
C ASP A 233 6.97 7.09 -1.62
N MET A 234 7.50 7.79 -0.61
CA MET A 234 8.91 8.12 -0.59
C MET A 234 9.83 6.90 -0.37
N ILE A 235 9.28 5.75 0.02
CA ILE A 235 10.01 4.49 0.18
C ILE A 235 10.29 3.85 -1.18
N ASP A 236 9.31 3.88 -2.08
CA ASP A 236 9.27 3.11 -3.32
C ASP A 236 9.16 3.96 -4.59
N LYS A 237 8.20 4.88 -4.68
CA LYS A 237 7.89 5.64 -5.92
C LYS A 237 9.08 6.42 -6.44
N SER A 238 9.95 6.93 -5.56
CA SER A 238 11.18 7.61 -5.99
C SER A 238 12.15 6.71 -6.78
N TYR A 239 12.19 5.41 -6.47
CA TYR A 239 12.95 4.41 -7.23
C TYR A 239 12.17 3.99 -8.48
N GLU A 240 10.88 3.73 -8.35
CA GLU A 240 10.04 3.28 -9.46
C GLU A 240 9.96 4.30 -10.59
N LEU A 241 9.84 5.59 -10.28
CA LEU A 241 9.83 6.66 -11.27
C LEU A 241 11.21 6.86 -11.94
N LEU A 242 12.30 6.63 -11.20
CA LEU A 242 13.66 6.69 -11.78
C LEU A 242 13.89 5.53 -12.76
N HIS A 243 13.34 4.35 -12.45
CA HIS A 243 13.52 3.11 -13.20
C HIS A 243 12.25 2.68 -13.96
N GLU A 244 11.36 3.62 -14.28
CA GLU A 244 10.00 3.33 -14.77
C GLU A 244 10.01 2.46 -16.04
N LYS A 245 10.99 2.67 -16.91
CA LYS A 245 11.17 1.92 -18.17
C LYS A 245 11.66 0.48 -17.96
N GLU A 246 12.17 0.16 -16.78
CA GLU A 246 12.61 -1.19 -16.39
C GLU A 246 11.47 -2.02 -15.81
N LEU A 247 10.37 -1.37 -15.44
CA LEU A 247 9.19 -2.01 -14.86
C LEU A 247 8.14 -2.37 -15.92
N PRO A 248 7.37 -3.46 -15.70
CA PRO A 248 6.13 -3.73 -16.42
C PRO A 248 5.20 -2.50 -16.46
N MET A 249 4.42 -2.37 -17.54
CA MET A 249 3.55 -1.22 -17.80
C MET A 249 2.67 -0.85 -16.60
N GLU A 250 2.12 -1.85 -15.92
CA GLU A 250 1.21 -1.67 -14.79
C GLU A 250 1.86 -1.10 -13.53
N PHE A 251 3.19 -1.08 -13.48
CA PHE A 251 3.99 -0.49 -12.39
C PHE A 251 4.67 0.81 -12.85
N GLN A 252 4.22 1.40 -13.96
CA GLN A 252 4.63 2.72 -14.41
C GLN A 252 3.74 3.78 -13.76
N PHE A 253 4.19 4.27 -12.61
CA PHE A 253 3.36 5.06 -11.70
C PHE A 253 3.30 6.56 -12.00
N SER A 254 4.03 7.08 -13.01
CA SER A 254 4.08 8.53 -13.27
C SER A 254 2.69 9.17 -13.46
N ASP A 255 1.81 8.55 -14.25
CA ASP A 255 0.45 9.04 -14.47
C ASP A 255 -0.47 8.86 -13.25
N PHE A 256 -0.20 7.86 -12.41
CA PHE A 256 -0.94 7.61 -11.19
C PHE A 256 -0.58 8.64 -10.11
N GLU A 257 0.71 8.92 -9.94
CA GLU A 257 1.25 9.77 -8.87
C GLU A 257 1.26 11.27 -9.20
N LEU A 258 1.58 11.62 -10.44
CA LEU A 258 1.94 12.99 -10.81
C LEU A 258 0.94 13.67 -11.74
N PHE A 259 0.12 12.93 -12.48
CA PHE A 259 -0.84 13.53 -13.41
C PHE A 259 -1.83 14.44 -12.68
N GLN A 260 -1.75 15.74 -12.99
CA GLN A 260 -2.57 16.81 -12.40
C GLN A 260 -2.42 17.02 -10.89
N ALA A 261 -1.34 16.54 -10.27
CA ALA A 261 -1.12 16.71 -8.84
C ALA A 261 -1.13 18.19 -8.41
N ASP A 262 -0.55 19.07 -9.22
CA ASP A 262 -0.54 20.51 -8.98
C ASP A 262 -1.95 21.13 -9.07
N SER A 263 -2.75 20.69 -10.03
CA SER A 263 -4.16 21.09 -10.19
C SER A 263 -4.98 20.70 -8.97
N ILE A 264 -4.77 19.50 -8.43
CA ILE A 264 -5.44 19.06 -7.19
C ILE A 264 -5.09 20.01 -6.05
N VAL A 265 -3.80 20.35 -5.85
CA VAL A 265 -3.39 21.30 -4.80
C VAL A 265 -4.09 22.66 -4.96
N ARG A 266 -4.18 23.21 -6.18
CA ARG A 266 -4.90 24.48 -6.43
C ARG A 266 -6.39 24.40 -6.11
N GLN A 267 -7.03 23.29 -6.48
CA GLN A 267 -8.45 23.07 -6.20
C GLN A 267 -8.71 22.95 -4.70
N VAL A 268 -7.83 22.26 -3.95
CA VAL A 268 -7.92 22.19 -2.50
C VAL A 268 -7.75 23.57 -1.86
N ASP A 269 -6.86 24.42 -2.37
CA ASP A 269 -6.75 25.81 -1.91
C ASP A 269 -8.05 26.58 -2.11
N THR A 270 -8.70 26.43 -3.26
CA THR A 270 -10.00 27.07 -3.54
C THR A 270 -11.10 26.56 -2.61
N ILE A 271 -11.15 25.25 -2.35
CA ILE A 271 -12.10 24.66 -1.40
C ILE A 271 -11.89 25.22 0.01
N LEU A 272 -10.63 25.33 0.46
CA LEU A 272 -10.30 25.88 1.77
C LEU A 272 -10.65 27.37 1.89
N LEU A 273 -10.52 28.14 0.81
CA LEU A 273 -10.98 29.53 0.75
C LEU A 273 -12.50 29.61 0.92
N ASP A 274 -13.26 28.79 0.19
CA ASP A 274 -14.73 28.74 0.30
C ASP A 274 -15.18 28.33 1.71
N MET A 275 -14.53 27.33 2.30
CA MET A 275 -14.80 26.90 3.68
C MET A 275 -14.50 28.03 4.68
N ALA A 276 -13.40 28.77 4.49
CA ALA A 276 -13.05 29.90 5.34
C ALA A 276 -14.04 31.07 5.20
N ASP A 277 -14.44 31.42 3.98
CA ASP A 277 -15.36 32.52 3.68
C ASP A 277 -16.78 32.26 4.18
N SER A 278 -17.24 31.03 4.00
CA SER A 278 -18.59 30.60 4.40
C SER A 278 -18.66 30.11 5.85
N LYS A 279 -17.57 30.19 6.62
CA LYS A 279 -17.47 29.63 7.98
C LYS A 279 -17.87 28.14 8.03
N GLY A 280 -17.57 27.40 6.98
CA GLY A 280 -17.83 25.97 6.85
C GLY A 280 -19.23 25.61 6.34
N GLU A 281 -20.04 26.56 5.87
CA GLU A 281 -21.33 26.27 5.22
C GLU A 281 -21.15 25.73 3.79
N LYS A 282 -20.11 26.17 3.07
CA LYS A 282 -19.69 25.61 1.78
C LYS A 282 -18.51 24.66 2.03
N PHE A 283 -18.76 23.36 1.88
CA PHE A 283 -17.75 22.33 2.08
C PHE A 283 -17.89 21.21 1.05
N LYS A 284 -16.87 20.35 1.00
CA LYS A 284 -16.84 19.14 0.17
C LYS A 284 -16.93 17.90 1.05
N THR A 285 -17.74 16.95 0.62
CA THR A 285 -17.88 15.64 1.26
C THR A 285 -16.63 14.78 1.02
N GLU A 286 -16.46 13.72 1.82
CA GLU A 286 -15.39 12.74 1.60
C GLU A 286 -15.41 12.17 0.18
N LYS A 287 -16.59 11.82 -0.35
CA LYS A 287 -16.73 11.30 -1.71
C LYS A 287 -16.25 12.30 -2.77
N GLU A 288 -16.52 13.58 -2.58
CA GLU A 288 -16.02 14.62 -3.49
C GLU A 288 -14.50 14.76 -3.41
N PHE A 289 -13.90 14.64 -2.22
CA PHE A 289 -12.44 14.59 -2.09
C PHE A 289 -11.84 13.32 -2.72
N ARG A 290 -12.48 12.15 -2.56
CA ARG A 290 -12.07 10.90 -3.24
C ARG A 290 -12.07 11.05 -4.75
N ASN A 291 -13.11 11.69 -5.30
CA ASN A 291 -13.16 12.01 -6.73
C ASN A 291 -12.06 13.00 -7.13
N LEU A 292 -11.81 14.05 -6.33
CA LEU A 292 -10.76 15.03 -6.59
C LEU A 292 -9.37 14.39 -6.65
N ILE A 293 -9.07 13.47 -5.73
CA ILE A 293 -7.81 12.70 -5.73
C ILE A 293 -7.85 11.44 -6.61
N ARG A 294 -8.86 11.33 -7.48
CA ARG A 294 -9.01 10.25 -8.48
C ARG A 294 -8.96 8.83 -7.88
N TRP A 295 -9.48 8.67 -6.67
CA TRP A 295 -9.50 7.39 -5.94
C TRP A 295 -8.13 6.77 -5.68
N THR A 296 -7.06 7.57 -5.69
CA THR A 296 -5.69 7.12 -5.40
C THR A 296 -5.38 6.97 -3.91
N SER A 297 -6.38 6.96 -3.02
CA SER A 297 -6.24 6.95 -1.55
C SER A 297 -5.41 8.07 -0.90
N GLY A 298 -4.72 8.89 -1.69
CA GLY A 298 -3.81 9.93 -1.22
C GLY A 298 -2.52 10.01 -2.01
N HIS A 299 -2.13 8.96 -2.76
CA HIS A 299 -0.88 8.89 -3.55
C HIS A 299 -0.71 10.15 -4.42
N CYS A 300 -1.77 10.52 -5.16
CA CYS A 300 -1.84 11.80 -5.86
C CYS A 300 -2.82 12.75 -5.12
N PRO A 301 -2.37 13.91 -4.60
CA PRO A 301 -1.06 14.55 -4.78
C PRO A 301 -0.06 14.27 -3.65
N GLY A 302 -0.27 13.27 -2.79
CA GLY A 302 0.58 12.97 -1.63
C GLY A 302 2.07 12.84 -1.98
N TYR A 303 2.44 11.98 -2.91
CA TYR A 303 3.83 11.81 -3.36
C TYR A 303 4.40 13.13 -3.90
N TYR A 304 3.65 13.82 -4.77
CA TYR A 304 4.03 15.13 -5.31
C TYR A 304 4.36 16.14 -4.19
N MET A 305 3.53 16.18 -3.15
CA MET A 305 3.74 17.07 -2.01
C MET A 305 4.95 16.65 -1.18
N ALA A 306 5.14 15.35 -0.95
CA ALA A 306 6.27 14.82 -0.18
C ALA A 306 7.61 15.01 -0.92
N ASP A 307 7.66 14.79 -2.23
CA ASP A 307 8.82 15.06 -3.08
C ASP A 307 9.24 16.53 -2.96
N ILE A 308 8.30 17.47 -3.10
CA ILE A 308 8.58 18.91 -2.95
C ILE A 308 9.15 19.22 -1.56
N ILE A 309 8.60 18.62 -0.49
CA ILE A 309 9.15 18.79 0.86
C ILE A 309 10.60 18.28 0.93
N VAL A 310 10.85 17.09 0.40
CA VAL A 310 12.16 16.41 0.49
C VAL A 310 13.22 17.10 -0.36
N ARG A 311 12.94 17.43 -1.62
CA ARG A 311 13.91 18.06 -2.52
C ARG A 311 14.27 19.50 -2.13
N ASN A 312 13.44 20.14 -1.31
CA ASN A 312 13.77 21.42 -0.66
C ASN A 312 14.41 21.28 0.73
N GLY A 313 14.88 20.09 1.10
CA GLY A 313 15.68 19.86 2.30
C GLY A 313 14.88 19.74 3.61
N PHE A 314 13.56 19.53 3.55
CA PHE A 314 12.71 19.43 4.74
C PHE A 314 12.40 18.00 5.20
N LYS A 315 13.13 16.99 4.69
CA LYS A 315 12.93 15.57 5.09
C LYS A 315 12.93 15.40 6.62
N THR A 316 13.93 15.95 7.33
CA THR A 316 14.01 15.82 8.79
C THR A 316 12.80 16.43 9.51
N ASN A 317 12.28 17.55 9.02
CA ASN A 317 11.08 18.18 9.58
C ASN A 317 9.81 17.33 9.32
N MET A 318 9.72 16.73 8.14
CA MET A 318 8.62 15.83 7.79
C MET A 318 8.61 14.60 8.70
N LEU A 319 9.76 13.94 8.88
CA LEU A 319 9.88 12.78 9.77
C LEU A 319 9.56 13.12 11.24
N ALA A 320 9.99 14.29 11.71
CA ALA A 320 9.70 14.75 13.07
C ALA A 320 8.19 15.00 13.33
N SER A 321 7.40 15.16 12.26
CA SER A 321 5.96 15.46 12.33
C SER A 321 5.09 14.46 11.56
N ILE A 322 5.62 13.26 11.29
CA ILE A 322 5.04 12.23 10.40
C ILE A 322 3.63 11.73 10.80
N GLN A 323 3.22 12.01 12.02
CA GLN A 323 1.90 11.65 12.57
C GLN A 323 0.89 12.80 12.51
N ASN A 324 1.29 14.00 12.08
CA ASN A 324 0.46 15.20 12.05
C ASN A 324 0.15 15.63 10.60
N PRO A 325 -1.06 15.36 10.08
CA PRO A 325 -1.44 15.74 8.71
C PRO A 325 -1.49 17.26 8.49
N PHE A 326 -1.76 18.06 9.53
CA PHE A 326 -1.70 19.52 9.43
C PHE A 326 -0.27 20.03 9.20
N ALA A 327 0.70 19.44 9.91
CA ALA A 327 2.11 19.79 9.77
C ALA A 327 2.64 19.48 8.35
N PHE A 328 2.15 18.41 7.73
CA PHE A 328 2.48 18.07 6.34
C PHE A 328 2.10 19.21 5.38
N ILE A 329 0.91 19.78 5.51
CA ILE A 329 0.48 20.92 4.67
C ILE A 329 1.35 22.16 4.91
N TYR A 330 1.70 22.45 6.16
CA TYR A 330 2.56 23.60 6.45
C TYR A 330 3.97 23.43 5.87
N LEU A 331 4.51 22.21 5.96
CA LEU A 331 5.81 21.87 5.40
C LEU A 331 5.79 21.94 3.88
N TYR A 332 4.76 21.37 3.24
CA TYR A 332 4.54 21.50 1.80
C TYR A 332 4.53 22.97 1.41
N ASN A 333 3.67 23.78 2.05
CA ASN A 333 3.51 25.19 1.67
C ASN A 333 4.82 25.99 1.82
N LYS A 334 5.61 25.68 2.86
CA LYS A 334 6.93 26.29 3.10
C LYS A 334 7.95 25.84 2.05
N ALA A 335 7.94 24.58 1.66
CA ALA A 335 8.83 24.00 0.65
C ALA A 335 8.49 24.54 -0.75
N ALA A 336 7.22 24.45 -1.14
CA ALA A 336 6.68 24.95 -2.41
C ALA A 336 7.03 26.43 -2.67
N ALA A 337 6.96 27.28 -1.64
CA ALA A 337 7.31 28.70 -1.75
C ALA A 337 8.81 28.97 -2.04
N ARG A 338 9.70 28.00 -1.80
CA ARG A 338 11.15 28.09 -2.02
C ARG A 338 11.62 27.36 -3.28
N ASP A 339 10.72 26.59 -3.86
CA ASP A 339 11.02 25.65 -4.92
C ASP A 339 11.28 26.36 -6.24
N SER A 340 12.33 25.95 -6.95
CA SER A 340 12.69 26.54 -8.25
C SER A 340 11.64 26.32 -9.34
N GLN A 341 10.85 25.24 -9.25
CA GLN A 341 9.79 24.91 -10.19
C GLN A 341 8.47 25.65 -9.93
N LYS A 342 8.39 26.44 -8.84
CA LYS A 342 7.21 27.25 -8.46
C LYS A 342 5.89 26.45 -8.44
N PRO A 343 5.84 25.31 -7.72
CA PRO A 343 4.61 24.56 -7.53
C PRO A 343 3.55 25.42 -6.80
N PRO A 344 2.25 25.08 -6.91
CA PRO A 344 1.19 25.83 -6.26
C PRO A 344 1.36 25.87 -4.75
N VAL A 345 1.12 27.03 -4.16
CA VAL A 345 1.10 27.26 -2.72
C VAL A 345 -0.34 27.46 -2.24
N PHE A 346 -0.63 27.00 -1.04
CA PHE A 346 -1.87 27.36 -0.34
C PHE A 346 -1.83 28.82 0.08
N SER A 347 -2.96 29.50 -0.07
CA SER A 347 -3.12 30.89 0.33
C SER A 347 -2.92 31.07 1.85
N LYS A 348 -2.56 32.29 2.28
CA LYS A 348 -2.45 32.62 3.71
C LYS A 348 -3.74 32.32 4.47
N LYS A 349 -4.89 32.50 3.83
CA LYS A 349 -6.21 32.28 4.41
C LYS A 349 -6.50 30.79 4.59
N SER A 350 -6.20 29.98 3.58
CA SER A 350 -6.28 28.51 3.66
C SER A 350 -5.39 27.95 4.77
N ILE A 351 -4.14 28.41 4.85
CA ILE A 351 -3.23 28.01 5.95
C ILE A 351 -3.76 28.44 7.32
N THR A 352 -4.39 29.61 7.42
CA THR A 352 -5.00 30.08 8.67
C THR A 352 -6.20 29.21 9.07
N TYR A 353 -7.02 28.81 8.10
CA TYR A 353 -8.15 27.91 8.31
C TYR A 353 -7.69 26.53 8.82
N ILE A 354 -6.69 25.93 8.15
CA ILE A 354 -6.06 24.66 8.55
C ILE A 354 -5.49 24.74 9.98
N LYS A 355 -4.84 25.85 10.36
CA LYS A 355 -4.38 26.08 11.75
C LYS A 355 -5.52 26.17 12.75
N GLY A 356 -6.65 26.76 12.35
CA GLY A 356 -7.87 26.79 13.14
C GLY A 356 -8.40 25.38 13.40
N MET A 357 -8.47 24.55 12.36
CA MET A 357 -8.85 23.14 12.47
C MET A 357 -7.88 22.35 13.37
N GLU A 358 -6.57 22.50 13.20
CA GLU A 358 -5.59 21.83 14.05
C GLU A 358 -5.78 22.21 15.52
N LYS A 359 -6.01 23.49 15.82
CA LYS A 359 -6.28 23.95 17.19
C LYS A 359 -7.59 23.37 17.74
N LYS A 360 -8.62 23.25 16.90
CA LYS A 360 -9.94 22.71 17.25
C LYS A 360 -9.87 21.21 17.60
N TYR A 361 -9.12 20.43 16.82
CA TYR A 361 -9.06 18.96 16.94
C TYR A 361 -7.82 18.41 17.62
N ARG A 362 -6.92 19.27 18.09
CA ARG A 362 -5.73 18.81 18.81
C ARG A 362 -6.16 17.90 19.97
N PRO A 363 -5.64 16.66 20.04
CA PRO A 363 -5.91 15.79 21.17
C PRO A 363 -5.55 16.53 22.47
N LYS A 364 -6.51 16.57 23.41
CA LYS A 364 -6.23 17.05 24.76
C LYS A 364 -5.37 15.98 25.41
N ASN A 365 -4.13 16.33 25.73
CA ASN A 365 -3.21 15.44 26.46
C ASN A 365 -3.77 15.08 27.83
#